data_AF-A0A834ZTH1-F1
#
_entry.id   AF-A0A834ZTH1-F1
#
_cell.length_a   1.000
_cell.length_b   1.000
_cell.length_c   1.000
_cell.angle_alpha   90.00
_cell.angle_beta   90.00
_cell.angle_gamma   90.00
#
_symmetry.space_group_name_H-M   'P 1'
#
loop_
_entity.id
_entity.type
_entity.pdbx_description
1 polymer ?
#
loop_
_entity_poly.entity_id
_entity_poly.type
_entity_poly.pdbx_seq_one_letter_code
_entity_poly.pdbx_strand_id
1 'polypeptide(L)'
;MPNEIEDHKTTFLENIDVLLAEHKVEEAVEALDIEKRSSLELNGSGNASSTEASSYKPAFLKRKAMLEDQLVEITKQPSVGTVELKEALSFLLKLRKGPLAHQLMLKAYGSHLRKSIKSFLPSCSIYPETYSATLSKLVFSENAPSSETVSALRAASICVQASLSHCSMLESQGLKLSKLLMVLLRPYIEEVLEMNFRRARRMVFDLAENDGTLPLSPRYVSPLSAFATSSDSVLIDYGTKFMFIAKDIVEQLTLVAISHFGGTILTRISQLFDKYVDALIKTLPGPSEDDNLMEHKEVIPFRAETDAQQLALLGSAFTVADELLPMAVSRIWSTPNESKEPGSGATENIVSTVSNTIEFKDWRRHLQHSLDELRDHFCRQYVLNFIYSREGKTRLDARMYLTGKGEHLSWDSGPFPSLPFQVIHFL
;
A
#
# COMPACT_ATOMS: atom_id res chain seq x y z
N MET A 1 24.09 77.71 -5.59
CA MET A 1 23.54 76.80 -6.60
C MET A 1 22.67 75.74 -5.92
N PRO A 2 21.41 76.06 -5.52
CA PRO A 2 20.50 75.08 -4.91
C PRO A 2 19.54 74.41 -5.93
N ASN A 3 19.29 75.01 -7.09
CA ASN A 3 18.17 74.63 -7.97
C ASN A 3 18.36 73.32 -8.77
N GLU A 4 19.56 72.93 -9.19
CA GLU A 4 19.73 71.78 -10.11
C GLU A 4 19.36 70.42 -9.49
N ILE A 5 19.65 70.25 -8.20
CA ILE A 5 19.32 69.01 -7.46
C ILE A 5 17.81 68.93 -7.20
N GLU A 6 17.18 70.07 -6.96
CA GLU A 6 15.74 70.15 -6.72
C GLU A 6 14.94 69.94 -8.01
N ASP A 7 15.43 70.47 -9.14
CA ASP A 7 14.90 70.26 -10.48
C ASP A 7 14.98 68.77 -10.90
N HIS A 8 16.12 68.12 -10.67
CA HIS A 8 16.27 66.69 -10.95
C HIS A 8 15.29 65.80 -10.15
N LYS A 9 15.07 66.16 -8.87
CA LYS A 9 14.10 65.48 -8.00
C LYS A 9 12.67 65.63 -8.51
N THR A 10 12.28 66.82 -8.96
CA THR A 10 10.95 67.05 -9.55
C THR A 10 10.77 66.29 -10.86
N THR A 11 11.75 66.35 -11.77
CA THR A 11 11.69 65.62 -13.05
C THR A 11 11.62 64.10 -12.85
N PHE A 12 12.36 63.56 -11.87
CA PHE A 12 12.27 62.13 -11.53
C PHE A 12 10.87 61.73 -11.08
N LEU A 13 10.26 62.51 -10.19
CA LEU A 13 8.92 62.23 -9.67
C LEU A 13 7.85 62.32 -10.77
N GLU A 14 7.95 63.29 -11.69
CA GLU A 14 7.08 63.40 -12.85
C GLU A 14 7.23 62.19 -13.79
N ASN A 15 8.45 61.74 -14.05
CA ASN A 15 8.69 60.54 -14.85
C ASN A 15 8.04 59.30 -14.22
N ILE A 16 8.14 59.13 -12.90
CA ILE A 16 7.44 58.03 -12.21
C ILE A 16 5.92 58.17 -12.35
N ASP A 17 5.35 59.38 -12.29
CA ASP A 17 3.92 59.57 -12.50
C ASP A 17 3.49 59.17 -13.92
N VAL A 18 4.31 59.48 -14.93
CA VAL A 18 4.08 59.04 -16.32
C VAL A 18 4.11 57.51 -16.40
N LEU A 19 5.15 56.86 -15.85
CA LEU A 19 5.26 55.39 -15.89
C LEU A 19 4.10 54.70 -15.15
N LEU A 20 3.65 55.26 -14.02
CA LEU A 20 2.49 54.76 -13.29
C LEU A 20 1.19 54.93 -14.09
N ALA A 21 1.02 56.04 -14.81
CA ALA A 21 -0.15 56.29 -15.65
C ALA A 21 -0.17 55.39 -16.90
N GLU A 22 0.99 55.06 -17.46
CA GLU A 22 1.14 54.17 -18.61
C GLU A 22 1.16 52.67 -18.24
N HIS A 23 1.00 52.33 -16.95
CA HIS A 23 1.10 50.95 -16.44
C HIS A 23 2.43 50.25 -16.78
N LYS A 24 3.52 51.01 -16.95
CA LYS A 24 4.87 50.49 -17.20
C LYS A 24 5.55 50.10 -15.88
N VAL A 25 4.98 49.09 -15.23
CA VAL A 25 5.33 48.67 -13.86
C VAL A 25 6.79 48.26 -13.74
N GLU A 26 7.34 47.52 -14.70
CA GLU A 26 8.75 47.08 -14.68
C GLU A 26 9.72 48.27 -14.68
N GLU A 27 9.53 49.20 -15.62
CA GLU A 27 10.36 50.41 -15.75
C GLU A 27 10.28 51.29 -14.50
N ALA A 28 9.08 51.43 -13.92
CA ALA A 28 8.87 52.18 -12.69
C ALA A 28 9.57 51.54 -11.47
N VAL A 29 9.55 50.21 -11.37
CA VAL A 29 10.24 49.47 -10.29
C VAL A 29 11.74 49.67 -10.39
N GLU A 30 12.31 49.53 -11.59
CA GLU A 30 13.75 49.68 -11.83
C GLU A 30 14.21 51.12 -11.51
N ALA A 31 13.47 52.13 -11.99
CA ALA A 31 13.76 53.53 -11.72
C ALA A 31 13.72 53.86 -10.22
N LEU A 32 12.72 53.38 -9.47
CA LEU A 32 12.63 53.59 -8.02
C LEU A 32 13.71 52.84 -7.24
N ASP A 33 14.11 51.65 -7.68
CA ASP A 33 15.16 50.86 -7.04
C ASP A 33 16.55 51.49 -7.26
N ILE A 34 16.82 52.02 -8.46
CA ILE A 34 18.03 52.80 -8.75
C ILE A 34 18.07 54.06 -7.89
N GLU A 35 17.00 54.86 -7.87
CA GLU A 35 16.95 56.11 -7.10
C GLU A 35 17.07 55.89 -5.59
N LYS A 36 16.49 54.79 -5.09
CA LYS A 36 16.63 54.37 -3.69
C LYS A 36 18.08 54.05 -3.33
N ARG A 37 18.86 53.47 -4.25
CA ARG A 37 20.28 53.15 -4.02
C ARG A 37 21.19 54.37 -4.13
N SER A 38 20.90 55.30 -5.04
CA SER A 38 21.72 56.50 -5.29
C SER A 38 21.51 57.60 -4.24
N SER A 39 20.32 57.73 -3.66
CA SER A 39 19.97 58.87 -2.80
C SER A 39 20.34 58.67 -1.32
N LEU A 40 21.16 59.59 -0.79
CA LEU A 40 21.54 59.63 0.64
C LEU A 40 20.35 59.96 1.56
N GLU A 41 19.42 60.81 1.08
CA GLU A 41 18.26 61.30 1.83
C GLU A 41 17.19 60.22 2.09
N LEU A 42 17.07 59.23 1.19
CA LEU A 42 16.15 58.10 1.33
C LEU A 42 16.68 56.97 2.23
N ASN A 43 18.00 56.93 2.47
CA ASN A 43 18.71 55.84 3.17
C ASN A 43 18.99 56.10 4.65
N GLY A 44 18.65 57.28 5.20
CA GLY A 44 18.63 57.52 6.64
C GLY A 44 20.01 57.54 7.31
N SER A 45 21.09 57.79 6.57
CA SER A 45 22.39 58.11 7.16
C SER A 45 22.37 59.57 7.59
N GLY A 46 21.95 59.82 8.83
CA GLY A 46 21.88 61.16 9.39
C GLY A 46 23.25 61.84 9.42
N ASN A 47 23.30 63.04 8.88
CA ASN A 47 23.82 64.18 9.64
C ASN A 47 22.75 65.29 9.55
N ALA A 48 22.25 65.67 10.72
CA ALA A 48 21.25 66.70 10.86
C ALA A 48 21.86 68.08 10.57
N SER A 49 21.77 68.51 9.32
CA SER A 49 21.76 69.92 8.89
C SER A 49 21.31 69.90 7.43
N SER A 50 20.20 70.48 7.01
CA SER A 50 19.65 71.77 7.37
C SER A 50 18.13 71.80 7.20
N THR A 51 17.54 72.65 8.01
CA THR A 51 16.18 73.19 8.00
C THR A 51 15.62 73.46 6.60
N GLU A 52 14.94 72.48 6.01
CA GLU A 52 13.72 72.60 5.20
C GLU A 52 13.20 71.16 5.04
N ALA A 53 11.97 70.91 5.44
CA ALA A 53 11.38 69.58 5.32
C ALA A 53 11.20 69.28 3.82
N SER A 54 12.18 68.63 3.20
CA SER A 54 12.10 68.33 1.77
C SER A 54 10.82 67.51 1.51
N SER A 55 9.97 68.04 0.64
CA SER A 55 8.72 67.38 0.22
C SER A 55 9.01 66.12 -0.63
N TYR A 56 10.26 65.93 -1.04
CA TYR A 56 10.71 64.87 -1.92
C TYR A 56 10.55 63.47 -1.32
N LYS A 57 11.07 63.24 -0.10
CA LYS A 57 10.97 61.92 0.56
C LYS A 57 9.53 61.42 0.74
N PRO A 58 8.58 62.22 1.26
CA PRO A 58 7.18 61.79 1.32
C PRO A 58 6.56 61.61 -0.07
N ALA A 59 6.89 62.46 -1.05
CA ALA A 59 6.40 62.33 -2.43
C ALA A 59 6.93 61.07 -3.14
N PHE A 60 8.17 60.67 -2.88
CA PHE A 60 8.77 59.41 -3.34
C PHE A 60 8.06 58.21 -2.70
N LEU A 61 7.86 58.24 -1.38
CA LEU A 61 7.15 57.16 -0.67
C LEU A 61 5.70 57.01 -1.15
N LYS A 62 5.03 58.12 -1.49
CA LYS A 62 3.68 58.10 -2.07
C LYS A 62 3.65 57.36 -3.41
N ARG A 63 4.54 57.70 -4.35
CA ARG A 63 4.61 57.03 -5.66
C ARG A 63 5.03 55.57 -5.55
N LYS A 64 5.95 55.26 -4.63
CA LYS A 64 6.29 53.88 -4.28
C LYS A 64 5.05 53.11 -3.79
N ALA A 65 4.23 53.69 -2.92
CA ALA A 65 2.99 53.06 -2.45
C ALA A 65 1.98 52.85 -3.59
N MET A 66 1.84 53.82 -4.51
CA MET A 66 0.99 53.66 -5.69
C MET A 66 1.44 52.50 -6.59
N LEU A 67 2.75 52.34 -6.80
CA LEU A 67 3.31 51.21 -7.55
C LEU A 67 3.08 49.87 -6.83
N GLU A 68 3.22 49.86 -5.50
CA GLU A 68 2.90 48.69 -4.69
C GLU A 68 1.43 48.29 -4.82
N ASP A 69 0.51 49.26 -4.83
CA ASP A 69 -0.92 49.02 -5.02
C ASP A 69 -1.24 48.47 -6.41
N GLN A 70 -0.61 49.00 -7.48
CA GLN A 70 -0.74 48.44 -8.84
C GLN A 70 -0.25 46.99 -8.92
N LEU A 71 0.90 46.68 -8.30
CA LEU A 71 1.42 45.30 -8.23
C LEU A 71 0.47 44.38 -7.47
N VAL A 72 -0.06 44.83 -6.33
CA VAL A 72 -1.04 44.08 -5.54
C VAL A 72 -2.31 43.82 -6.38
N GLU A 73 -2.75 44.80 -7.18
CA GLU A 73 -3.93 44.67 -8.03
C GLU A 73 -3.74 43.62 -9.12
N ILE A 74 -2.57 43.60 -9.78
CA ILE A 74 -2.19 42.54 -10.73
C ILE A 74 -2.34 41.16 -10.06
N THR A 75 -1.75 40.96 -8.87
CA THR A 75 -1.83 39.65 -8.18
C THR A 75 -3.25 39.23 -7.77
N LYS A 76 -4.21 40.16 -7.69
CA LYS A 76 -5.60 39.88 -7.32
C LYS A 76 -6.50 39.55 -8.51
N GLN A 77 -6.02 39.75 -9.75
CA GLN A 77 -6.85 39.55 -10.93
C GLN A 77 -7.30 38.08 -11.06
N PRO A 78 -8.58 37.81 -11.39
CA PRO A 78 -9.13 36.44 -11.41
C PRO A 78 -8.46 35.49 -12.40
N SER A 79 -7.84 36.05 -13.44
CA SER A 79 -7.25 35.39 -14.61
C SER A 79 -5.73 35.54 -14.71
N VAL A 80 -5.06 36.07 -13.68
CA VAL A 80 -3.60 36.26 -13.74
C VAL A 80 -2.89 34.93 -13.91
N GLY A 81 -1.98 34.87 -14.89
CA GLY A 81 -1.18 33.69 -15.16
C GLY A 81 -0.15 33.44 -14.04
N THR A 82 0.33 32.21 -13.90
CA THR A 82 1.41 31.87 -12.94
C THR A 82 2.72 32.63 -13.21
N VAL A 83 2.96 32.99 -14.47
CA VAL A 83 4.13 33.79 -14.89
C VAL A 83 3.99 35.23 -14.41
N GLU A 84 2.87 35.88 -14.75
CA GLU A 84 2.54 37.26 -14.35
C GLU A 84 2.50 37.43 -12.82
N LEU A 85 1.95 36.43 -12.11
CA LEU A 85 1.96 36.41 -10.65
C LEU A 85 3.40 36.40 -10.11
N LYS A 86 4.27 35.53 -10.62
CA LYS A 86 5.66 35.42 -10.16
C LYS A 86 6.45 36.69 -10.47
N GLU A 87 6.20 37.29 -11.62
CA GLU A 87 6.83 38.54 -12.04
C GLU A 87 6.43 39.71 -11.14
N ALA A 88 5.12 39.91 -10.89
CA ALA A 88 4.63 40.93 -9.96
C ALA A 88 5.18 40.73 -8.53
N LEU A 89 5.29 39.47 -8.07
CA LEU A 89 5.91 39.15 -6.78
C LEU A 89 7.41 39.46 -6.76
N SER A 90 8.13 39.25 -7.88
CA SER A 90 9.54 39.60 -8.01
C SER A 90 9.77 41.11 -7.92
N PHE A 91 8.87 41.91 -8.49
CA PHE A 91 8.88 43.36 -8.39
C PHE A 91 8.62 43.84 -6.95
N LEU A 92 7.68 43.22 -6.23
CA LEU A 92 7.48 43.50 -4.80
C LEU A 92 8.72 43.17 -3.95
N LEU A 93 9.48 42.13 -4.31
CA LEU A 93 10.76 41.80 -3.67
C LEU A 93 11.81 42.88 -3.94
N LYS A 94 11.95 43.36 -5.19
CA LYS A 94 12.81 44.51 -5.54
C LYS A 94 12.46 45.76 -4.73
N LEU A 95 11.17 46.02 -4.51
CA LEU A 95 10.68 47.13 -3.67
C LEU A 95 10.86 46.91 -2.15
N ARG A 96 11.53 45.84 -1.71
CA ARG A 96 11.73 45.45 -0.30
C ARG A 96 10.43 45.11 0.44
N LYS A 97 9.40 44.65 -0.26
CA LYS A 97 8.11 44.19 0.29
C LYS A 97 8.00 42.67 0.34
N GLY A 98 9.05 42.02 0.84
CA GLY A 98 9.12 40.56 0.96
C GLY A 98 7.97 39.91 1.72
N PRO A 99 7.58 40.39 2.92
CA PRO A 99 6.44 39.83 3.66
C PRO A 99 5.12 39.91 2.88
N LEU A 100 4.89 41.05 2.20
CA LEU A 100 3.69 41.25 1.39
C LEU A 100 3.68 40.34 0.16
N ALA A 101 4.81 40.21 -0.54
CA ALA A 101 4.95 39.27 -1.65
C ALA A 101 4.65 37.83 -1.20
N HIS A 102 5.19 37.41 -0.06
CA HIS A 102 4.92 36.08 0.48
C HIS A 102 3.43 35.87 0.82
N GLN A 103 2.80 36.84 1.47
CA GLN A 103 1.37 36.79 1.80
C GLN A 103 0.49 36.71 0.55
N LEU A 104 0.79 37.51 -0.48
CA LEU A 104 0.04 37.50 -1.75
C LEU A 104 0.20 36.16 -2.48
N MET A 105 1.41 35.61 -2.49
CA MET A 105 1.70 34.29 -3.05
C MET A 105 0.84 33.21 -2.38
N LEU A 106 0.85 33.16 -1.04
CA LEU A 106 0.02 32.20 -0.29
C LEU A 106 -1.47 32.38 -0.57
N LYS A 107 -1.94 33.62 -0.64
CA LYS A 107 -3.35 33.92 -0.94
C LYS A 107 -3.74 33.49 -2.37
N ALA A 108 -2.86 33.70 -3.34
CA ALA A 108 -3.07 33.26 -4.71
C ALA A 108 -3.12 31.74 -4.82
N TYR A 109 -2.16 31.02 -4.21
CA TYR A 109 -2.19 29.55 -4.15
C TYR A 109 -3.43 29.01 -3.43
N GLY A 110 -3.84 29.61 -2.31
CA GLY A 110 -5.05 29.23 -1.60
C GLY A 110 -6.33 29.45 -2.42
N SER A 111 -6.41 30.54 -3.17
CA SER A 111 -7.52 30.83 -4.10
C SER A 111 -7.56 29.82 -5.25
N HIS A 112 -6.39 29.54 -5.84
CA HIS A 112 -6.26 28.53 -6.90
C HIS A 112 -6.69 27.15 -6.43
N LEU A 113 -6.18 26.70 -5.28
CA LEU A 113 -6.57 25.43 -4.67
C LEU A 113 -8.08 25.36 -4.43
N ARG A 114 -8.70 26.42 -3.91
CA ARG A 114 -10.15 26.47 -3.68
C ARG A 114 -10.95 26.39 -4.98
N LYS A 115 -10.50 27.06 -6.04
CA LYS A 115 -11.11 26.96 -7.38
C LYS A 115 -10.99 25.53 -7.92
N SER A 116 -9.81 24.93 -7.87
CA SER A 116 -9.58 23.54 -8.28
C SER A 116 -10.46 22.55 -7.52
N ILE A 117 -10.59 22.69 -6.19
CA ILE A 117 -11.48 21.86 -5.36
C ILE A 117 -12.95 22.09 -5.74
N LYS A 118 -13.38 23.33 -5.94
CA LYS A 118 -14.78 23.65 -6.27
C LYS A 118 -15.18 23.18 -7.66
N SER A 119 -14.28 23.25 -8.65
CA SER A 119 -14.51 22.62 -9.97
C SER A 119 -14.52 21.10 -9.90
N PHE A 120 -13.84 20.53 -8.90
CA PHE A 120 -13.64 19.10 -8.74
C PHE A 120 -14.79 18.38 -8.00
N LEU A 121 -15.39 19.01 -6.98
CA LEU A 121 -16.47 18.42 -6.16
C LEU A 121 -17.61 17.78 -6.98
N PRO A 122 -18.11 18.38 -8.08
CA PRO A 122 -19.15 17.78 -8.91
C PRO A 122 -18.70 16.55 -9.73
N SER A 123 -17.39 16.36 -9.93
CA SER A 123 -16.81 15.26 -10.71
C SER A 123 -16.58 13.99 -9.87
N CYS A 124 -16.67 14.07 -8.55
CA CYS A 124 -16.61 12.93 -7.66
C CYS A 124 -17.94 12.17 -7.72
N SER A 125 -17.96 11.00 -8.37
CA SER A 125 -19.12 10.10 -8.38
C SER A 125 -19.42 9.46 -7.01
N ILE A 126 -18.54 9.67 -6.02
CA ILE A 126 -18.62 9.10 -4.67
C ILE A 126 -18.68 10.28 -3.69
N TYR A 127 -19.84 10.50 -3.08
CA TYR A 127 -20.03 11.54 -2.07
C TYR A 127 -19.10 11.31 -0.86
N PRO A 128 -18.30 12.30 -0.41
CA PRO A 128 -17.36 12.13 0.70
C PRO A 128 -18.04 11.88 2.06
N GLU A 129 -19.24 12.42 2.26
CA GLU A 129 -19.97 12.39 3.54
C GLU A 129 -20.48 10.98 3.88
N THR A 130 -20.92 10.21 2.88
CA THR A 130 -21.35 8.82 3.09
C THR A 130 -20.16 7.88 3.21
N TYR A 131 -19.06 8.15 2.49
CA TYR A 131 -17.91 7.26 2.45
C TYR A 131 -17.13 7.23 3.78
N SER A 132 -16.78 8.40 4.34
CA SER A 132 -16.05 8.46 5.61
C SER A 132 -16.88 7.97 6.79
N ALA A 133 -18.18 8.28 6.82
CA ALA A 133 -19.10 7.82 7.86
C ALA A 133 -19.34 6.30 7.79
N THR A 134 -19.44 5.73 6.59
CA THR A 134 -19.61 4.28 6.41
C THR A 134 -18.33 3.52 6.73
N LEU A 135 -17.17 4.01 6.29
CA LEU A 135 -15.87 3.42 6.67
C LEU A 135 -15.65 3.49 8.17
N SER A 136 -15.87 4.65 8.80
CA SER A 136 -15.73 4.82 10.25
C SER A 136 -16.65 3.85 11.00
N LYS A 137 -17.93 3.76 10.62
CA LYS A 137 -18.89 2.83 11.24
C LYS A 137 -18.48 1.36 11.10
N LEU A 138 -17.89 0.98 9.96
CA LEU A 138 -17.40 -0.37 9.71
C LEU A 138 -16.15 -0.69 10.52
N VAL A 139 -15.18 0.22 10.48
CA VAL A 139 -13.92 0.15 11.22
C VAL A 139 -14.15 -0.08 12.72
N PHE A 140 -15.11 0.63 13.32
CA PHE A 140 -15.40 0.54 14.74
C PHE A 140 -16.34 -0.62 15.14
N SER A 141 -16.74 -1.49 14.19
CA SER A 141 -17.59 -2.65 14.48
C SER A 141 -16.77 -3.94 14.52
N GLU A 142 -16.36 -4.34 15.73
CA GLU A 142 -15.51 -5.52 15.97
C GLU A 142 -16.17 -6.86 15.52
N ASN A 143 -17.50 -6.86 15.35
CA ASN A 143 -18.30 -8.01 14.92
C ASN A 143 -19.03 -7.77 13.59
N ALA A 144 -18.48 -6.94 12.70
CA ALA A 144 -19.10 -6.66 11.40
C ALA A 144 -19.40 -7.96 10.60
N PRO A 145 -20.59 -8.08 9.98
CA PRO A 145 -20.95 -9.19 9.10
C PRO A 145 -19.91 -9.44 7.99
N SER A 146 -19.74 -10.70 7.59
CA SER A 146 -18.77 -11.10 6.56
C SER A 146 -18.93 -10.30 5.26
N SER A 147 -20.16 -10.13 4.76
CA SER A 147 -20.45 -9.32 3.56
C SER A 147 -20.04 -7.85 3.71
N GLU A 148 -20.24 -7.26 4.89
CA GLU A 148 -19.89 -5.86 5.14
C GLU A 148 -18.37 -5.66 5.07
N THR A 149 -17.58 -6.56 5.66
CA THR A 149 -16.11 -6.49 5.56
C THR A 149 -15.54 -6.73 4.16
N VAL A 150 -16.21 -7.53 3.30
CA VAL A 150 -15.86 -7.64 1.86
C VAL A 150 -16.08 -6.29 1.17
N SER A 151 -17.28 -5.74 1.34
CA SER A 151 -17.66 -4.48 0.69
C SER A 151 -16.82 -3.30 1.18
N ALA A 152 -16.42 -3.28 2.45
CA ALA A 152 -15.52 -2.28 3.01
C ALA A 152 -14.13 -2.33 2.38
N LEU A 153 -13.55 -3.52 2.19
CA LEU A 153 -12.27 -3.67 1.49
C LEU A 153 -12.36 -3.16 0.05
N ARG A 154 -13.45 -3.50 -0.66
CA ARG A 154 -13.68 -2.99 -2.01
C ARG A 154 -13.81 -1.48 -2.04
N ALA A 155 -14.58 -0.92 -1.12
CA ALA A 155 -14.79 0.52 -0.99
C ALA A 155 -13.48 1.24 -0.67
N ALA A 156 -12.69 0.74 0.28
CA ALA A 156 -11.34 1.22 0.61
C ALA A 156 -10.44 1.28 -0.63
N SER A 157 -10.41 0.18 -1.39
CA SER A 157 -9.61 0.08 -2.59
C SER A 157 -10.03 1.04 -3.71
N ILE A 158 -11.33 1.25 -3.91
CA ILE A 158 -11.86 2.21 -4.89
C ILE A 158 -11.52 3.64 -4.47
N CYS A 159 -11.58 3.98 -3.18
CA CYS A 159 -11.22 5.32 -2.72
C CYS A 159 -9.74 5.63 -2.92
N VAL A 160 -8.84 4.68 -2.65
CA VAL A 160 -7.41 4.86 -2.94
C VAL A 160 -7.21 5.14 -4.43
N GLN A 161 -7.83 4.33 -5.30
CA GLN A 161 -7.79 4.53 -6.76
C GLN A 161 -8.31 5.91 -7.18
N ALA A 162 -9.51 6.28 -6.74
CA ALA A 162 -10.14 7.54 -7.11
C ALA A 162 -9.31 8.73 -6.62
N SER A 163 -8.95 8.72 -5.34
CA SER A 163 -8.24 9.83 -4.72
C SER A 163 -6.85 10.06 -5.33
N LEU A 164 -6.14 8.99 -5.70
CA LEU A 164 -4.84 9.09 -6.38
C LEU A 164 -4.95 9.47 -7.85
N SER A 165 -5.94 8.94 -8.57
CA SER A 165 -6.26 9.39 -9.93
C SER A 165 -6.53 10.90 -9.96
N HIS A 166 -7.22 11.41 -8.95
CA HIS A 166 -7.47 12.83 -8.79
C HIS A 166 -6.23 13.63 -8.40
N CYS A 167 -5.37 13.10 -7.52
CA CYS A 167 -4.09 13.73 -7.23
C CYS A 167 -3.26 13.88 -8.52
N SER A 168 -3.22 12.87 -9.39
CA SER A 168 -2.53 12.97 -10.68
C SER A 168 -3.08 14.08 -11.58
N MET A 169 -4.40 14.28 -11.59
CA MET A 169 -5.01 15.41 -12.31
C MET A 169 -4.60 16.77 -11.71
N LEU A 170 -4.56 16.89 -10.38
CA LEU A 170 -4.11 18.11 -9.70
C LEU A 170 -2.61 18.39 -9.87
N GLU A 171 -1.81 17.34 -10.06
CA GLU A 171 -0.38 17.45 -10.34
C GLU A 171 -0.11 18.19 -11.66
N SER A 172 -0.97 18.02 -12.67
CA SER A 172 -0.91 18.81 -13.91
C SER A 172 -1.13 20.31 -13.68
N GLN A 173 -1.80 20.67 -12.59
CA GLN A 173 -2.03 22.07 -12.17
C GLN A 173 -0.96 22.56 -11.17
N GLY A 174 0.12 21.79 -10.96
CA GLY A 174 1.22 22.13 -10.07
C GLY A 174 1.00 21.77 -8.59
N LEU A 175 -0.07 21.04 -8.25
CA LEU A 175 -0.39 20.63 -6.88
C LEU A 175 -0.05 19.15 -6.64
N LYS A 176 1.12 18.87 -6.06
CA LYS A 176 1.59 17.51 -5.74
C LYS A 176 1.09 17.04 -4.37
N LEU A 177 -0.08 16.42 -4.33
CA LEU A 177 -0.76 15.99 -3.08
C LEU A 177 -0.76 14.48 -2.83
N SER A 178 -0.39 13.67 -3.83
CA SER A 178 -0.46 12.19 -3.78
C SER A 178 0.20 11.59 -2.53
N LYS A 179 1.45 11.98 -2.23
CA LYS A 179 2.18 11.48 -1.06
C LYS A 179 1.50 11.85 0.27
N LEU A 180 1.08 13.10 0.41
CA LEU A 180 0.42 13.58 1.63
C LEU A 180 -0.91 12.85 1.86
N LEU A 181 -1.71 12.71 0.79
CA LEU A 181 -2.96 11.97 0.84
C LEU A 181 -2.74 10.52 1.27
N MET A 182 -1.73 9.84 0.73
CA MET A 182 -1.44 8.45 1.11
C MET A 182 -1.02 8.31 2.57
N VAL A 183 -0.27 9.28 3.12
CA VAL A 183 0.05 9.30 4.56
C VAL A 183 -1.21 9.39 5.41
N LEU A 184 -2.21 10.18 4.98
CA LEU A 184 -3.47 10.34 5.69
C LEU A 184 -4.41 9.13 5.55
N LEU A 185 -4.46 8.53 4.36
CA LEU A 185 -5.35 7.39 4.07
C LEU A 185 -4.81 6.07 4.64
N ARG A 186 -3.49 5.87 4.66
CA ARG A 186 -2.85 4.61 5.06
C ARG A 186 -3.40 3.97 6.33
N PRO A 187 -3.51 4.66 7.49
CA PRO A 187 -3.98 4.02 8.72
C PRO A 187 -5.39 3.43 8.59
N TYR A 188 -6.30 4.13 7.90
CA TYR A 188 -7.67 3.65 7.68
C TYR A 188 -7.72 2.45 6.76
N ILE A 189 -6.88 2.43 5.71
CA ILE A 189 -6.82 1.30 4.77
C ILE A 189 -6.21 0.07 5.46
N GLU A 190 -5.16 0.26 6.26
CA GLU A 190 -4.54 -0.82 7.04
C GLU A 190 -5.52 -1.42 8.06
N GLU A 191 -6.37 -0.61 8.66
CA GLU A 191 -7.41 -1.07 9.58
C GLU A 191 -8.49 -1.90 8.87
N VAL A 192 -8.95 -1.46 7.69
CA VAL A 192 -9.88 -2.24 6.85
C VAL A 192 -9.25 -3.57 6.41
N LEU A 193 -7.97 -3.56 6.02
CA LEU A 193 -7.22 -4.77 5.68
C LEU A 193 -7.12 -5.73 6.87
N GLU A 194 -6.85 -5.21 8.07
CA GLU A 194 -6.79 -6.00 9.30
C GLU A 194 -8.15 -6.62 9.67
N MET A 195 -9.24 -5.89 9.53
CA MET A 195 -10.59 -6.45 9.74
C MET A 195 -10.92 -7.56 8.74
N ASN A 196 -10.60 -7.34 7.47
CA ASN A 196 -10.83 -8.32 6.41
C ASN A 196 -9.98 -9.59 6.65
N PHE A 197 -8.74 -9.42 7.09
CA PHE A 197 -7.86 -10.51 7.48
C PHE A 197 -8.37 -11.27 8.71
N ARG A 198 -8.88 -10.59 9.75
CA ARG A 198 -9.53 -11.25 10.91
C ARG A 198 -10.72 -12.10 10.49
N ARG A 199 -11.55 -11.62 9.57
CA ARG A 199 -12.63 -12.42 8.97
C ARG A 199 -12.09 -13.62 8.20
N ALA A 200 -11.13 -13.41 7.30
CA ALA A 200 -10.50 -14.48 6.53
C ALA A 200 -9.93 -15.58 7.44
N ARG A 201 -9.27 -15.18 8.52
CA ARG A 201 -8.73 -16.10 9.52
C ARG A 201 -9.83 -16.92 10.22
N ARG A 202 -10.95 -16.31 10.60
CA ARG A 202 -12.11 -17.04 11.15
C ARG A 202 -12.63 -18.09 10.18
N MET A 203 -12.81 -17.73 8.91
CA MET A 203 -13.24 -18.68 7.88
C MET A 203 -12.23 -19.83 7.67
N VAL A 204 -10.92 -19.59 7.89
CA VAL A 204 -9.90 -20.66 7.87
C VAL A 204 -10.01 -21.58 9.10
N PHE A 205 -10.40 -21.07 10.26
CA PHE A 205 -10.66 -21.92 11.44
C PHE A 205 -11.91 -22.78 11.25
N ASP A 206 -12.95 -22.20 10.64
CA ASP A 206 -14.24 -22.86 10.43
C ASP A 206 -14.25 -23.73 9.16
N LEU A 207 -13.08 -24.08 8.59
CA LEU A 207 -12.97 -24.92 7.39
C LEU A 207 -13.71 -26.25 7.52
N ALA A 208 -13.76 -26.78 8.75
CA ALA A 208 -14.39 -28.05 9.06
C ALA A 208 -15.92 -27.97 9.22
N GLU A 209 -16.50 -26.77 9.32
CA GLU A 209 -17.95 -26.61 9.32
C GLU A 209 -18.50 -26.82 7.90
N ASN A 210 -19.48 -27.71 7.78
CA ASN A 210 -20.13 -28.06 6.51
C ASN A 210 -21.14 -26.98 6.12
N ASP A 211 -20.66 -25.76 5.96
CA ASP A 211 -21.39 -24.70 5.27
C ASP A 211 -21.18 -24.88 3.76
N GLY A 212 -22.24 -24.76 2.97
CA GLY A 212 -22.31 -25.28 1.59
C GLY A 212 -21.16 -24.88 0.66
N THR A 213 -20.99 -25.62 -0.44
CA THR A 213 -19.89 -25.44 -1.41
C THR A 213 -19.73 -23.98 -1.84
N LEU A 214 -18.58 -23.37 -1.51
CA LEU A 214 -18.26 -22.00 -1.87
C LEU A 214 -17.98 -21.89 -3.38
N PRO A 215 -18.46 -20.83 -4.05
CA PRO A 215 -18.34 -20.70 -5.50
C PRO A 215 -16.89 -20.41 -5.91
N LEU A 216 -16.22 -21.41 -6.49
CA LEU A 216 -14.88 -21.29 -7.07
C LEU A 216 -14.87 -21.64 -8.55
N SER A 217 -14.00 -20.98 -9.30
CA SER A 217 -13.84 -21.23 -10.73
C SER A 217 -13.22 -22.61 -10.98
N PRO A 218 -13.65 -23.37 -12.00
CA PRO A 218 -13.16 -24.73 -12.27
C PRO A 218 -11.64 -24.85 -12.35
N ARG A 219 -10.93 -23.82 -12.83
CA ARG A 219 -9.46 -23.79 -12.89
C ARG A 219 -8.76 -23.97 -11.52
N TYR A 220 -9.43 -23.63 -10.42
CA TYR A 220 -8.91 -23.83 -9.07
C TYR A 220 -9.38 -25.15 -8.46
N VAL A 221 -10.51 -25.68 -8.92
CA VAL A 221 -11.10 -26.92 -8.40
C VAL A 221 -10.46 -28.14 -9.06
N SER A 222 -10.23 -28.12 -10.38
CA SER A 222 -9.72 -29.27 -11.14
C SER A 222 -8.37 -29.80 -10.64
N PRO A 223 -7.36 -28.95 -10.31
CA PRO A 223 -6.09 -29.45 -9.77
C PRO A 223 -6.24 -30.10 -8.40
N LEU A 224 -7.18 -29.62 -7.57
CA LEU A 224 -7.46 -30.19 -6.25
C LEU A 224 -8.22 -31.52 -6.36
N SER A 225 -9.10 -31.65 -7.36
CA SER A 225 -9.83 -32.89 -7.63
C SER A 225 -8.93 -34.04 -8.10
N ALA A 226 -7.69 -33.77 -8.52
CA ALA A 226 -6.72 -34.83 -8.88
C ALA A 226 -6.39 -35.75 -7.69
N PHE A 227 -6.54 -35.25 -6.47
CA PHE A 227 -6.30 -35.99 -5.23
C PHE A 227 -7.57 -36.60 -4.62
N ALA A 228 -8.72 -36.40 -5.27
CA ALA A 228 -9.99 -36.94 -4.79
C ALA A 228 -10.07 -38.45 -5.04
N THR A 229 -10.15 -39.23 -3.96
CA THR A 229 -10.71 -40.58 -4.01
C THR A 229 -12.24 -40.45 -4.13
N SER A 230 -12.91 -41.42 -4.76
CA SER A 230 -14.34 -41.34 -5.14
C SER A 230 -15.35 -41.17 -3.99
N SER A 231 -14.89 -41.00 -2.75
CA SER A 231 -15.71 -40.88 -1.52
C SER A 231 -15.39 -39.66 -0.63
N ASP A 232 -14.31 -38.89 -0.87
CA ASP A 232 -13.84 -37.88 0.10
C ASP A 232 -14.05 -36.43 -0.38
N SER A 233 -15.30 -35.96 -0.38
CA SER A 233 -15.64 -34.57 -0.71
C SER A 233 -15.03 -33.54 0.26
N VAL A 234 -14.80 -33.94 1.51
CA VAL A 234 -14.27 -33.09 2.59
C VAL A 234 -12.82 -32.66 2.31
N LEU A 235 -12.00 -33.52 1.70
CA LEU A 235 -10.59 -33.23 1.41
C LEU A 235 -10.41 -32.15 0.35
N ILE A 236 -11.23 -32.22 -0.70
CA ILE A 236 -11.30 -31.18 -1.74
C ILE A 236 -11.75 -29.86 -1.10
N ASP A 237 -12.67 -29.92 -0.13
CA ASP A 237 -13.29 -28.77 0.50
C ASP A 237 -12.30 -27.89 1.29
N TYR A 238 -11.29 -28.45 1.97
CA TYR A 238 -10.27 -27.65 2.67
C TYR A 238 -9.46 -26.78 1.70
N GLY A 239 -8.97 -27.37 0.60
CA GLY A 239 -8.18 -26.66 -0.40
C GLY A 239 -9.01 -25.62 -1.16
N THR A 240 -10.25 -25.98 -1.55
CA THR A 240 -11.14 -25.05 -2.24
C THR A 240 -11.56 -23.91 -1.31
N LYS A 241 -11.99 -24.16 -0.07
CA LYS A 241 -12.36 -23.09 0.86
C LYS A 241 -11.20 -22.13 1.11
N PHE A 242 -9.98 -22.62 1.33
CA PHE A 242 -8.80 -21.74 1.45
C PHE A 242 -8.58 -20.88 0.20
N MET A 243 -8.63 -21.49 -0.98
CA MET A 243 -8.46 -20.77 -2.24
C MET A 243 -9.57 -19.74 -2.49
N PHE A 244 -10.80 -20.02 -2.07
CA PHE A 244 -11.90 -19.06 -2.11
C PHE A 244 -11.58 -17.84 -1.25
N ILE A 245 -11.15 -18.06 0.00
CA ILE A 245 -10.81 -16.99 0.95
C ILE A 245 -9.69 -16.10 0.39
N ALA A 246 -8.60 -16.71 -0.09
CA ALA A 246 -7.47 -15.97 -0.66
C ALA A 246 -7.89 -15.17 -1.90
N LYS A 247 -8.68 -15.79 -2.79
CA LYS A 247 -9.17 -15.15 -4.02
C LYS A 247 -10.12 -14.00 -3.73
N ASP A 248 -11.04 -14.16 -2.77
CA ASP A 248 -12.00 -13.11 -2.39
C ASP A 248 -11.28 -11.84 -1.95
N ILE A 249 -10.20 -11.95 -1.16
CA ILE A 249 -9.37 -10.81 -0.75
C ILE A 249 -8.76 -10.10 -1.96
N VAL A 250 -8.11 -10.85 -2.86
CA VAL A 250 -7.40 -10.29 -4.01
C VAL A 250 -8.36 -9.62 -4.99
N GLU A 251 -9.54 -10.20 -5.20
CA GLU A 251 -10.54 -9.68 -6.15
C GLU A 251 -11.17 -8.36 -5.71
N GLN A 252 -11.18 -8.04 -4.41
CA GLN A 252 -11.66 -6.74 -3.95
C GLN A 252 -10.73 -5.58 -4.33
N LEU A 253 -9.47 -5.86 -4.69
CA LEU A 253 -8.44 -4.83 -4.83
C LEU A 253 -8.36 -4.25 -6.25
N THR A 254 -8.09 -2.96 -6.32
CA THR A 254 -7.73 -2.21 -7.52
C THR A 254 -6.22 -2.25 -7.75
N LEU A 255 -5.77 -2.01 -8.98
CA LEU A 255 -4.34 -2.03 -9.30
C LEU A 255 -3.56 -0.96 -8.51
N VAL A 256 -4.13 0.22 -8.28
CA VAL A 256 -3.48 1.26 -7.48
C VAL A 256 -3.39 0.85 -6.01
N ALA A 257 -4.42 0.22 -5.44
CA ALA A 257 -4.33 -0.30 -4.07
C ALA A 257 -3.28 -1.41 -3.95
N ILE A 258 -3.21 -2.31 -4.93
CA ILE A 258 -2.17 -3.35 -5.02
C ILE A 258 -0.77 -2.73 -5.04
N SER A 259 -0.55 -1.67 -5.83
CA SER A 259 0.74 -0.99 -5.90
C SER A 259 1.21 -0.40 -4.55
N HIS A 260 0.30 -0.11 -3.63
CA HIS A 260 0.62 0.50 -2.34
C HIS A 260 0.62 -0.47 -1.16
N PHE A 261 -0.21 -1.52 -1.22
CA PHE A 261 -0.45 -2.44 -0.10
C PHE A 261 -0.15 -3.90 -0.44
N GLY A 262 0.33 -4.20 -1.65
CA GLY A 262 0.56 -5.55 -2.17
C GLY A 262 1.44 -6.42 -1.26
N GLY A 263 2.57 -5.89 -0.79
CA GLY A 263 3.45 -6.61 0.14
C GLY A 263 2.77 -6.95 1.47
N THR A 264 1.99 -6.02 2.02
CA THR A 264 1.19 -6.26 3.23
C THR A 264 0.15 -7.35 2.99
N ILE A 265 -0.56 -7.30 1.87
CA ILE A 265 -1.57 -8.30 1.51
C ILE A 265 -0.95 -9.69 1.34
N LEU A 266 0.19 -9.80 0.65
CA LEU A 266 0.92 -11.05 0.50
C LEU A 266 1.34 -11.63 1.85
N THR A 267 1.86 -10.78 2.74
CA THR A 267 2.23 -11.19 4.11
C THR A 267 1.02 -11.73 4.87
N ARG A 268 -0.15 -11.08 4.76
CA ARG A 268 -1.38 -11.57 5.40
C ARG A 268 -1.87 -12.87 4.77
N ILE A 269 -1.74 -13.04 3.46
CA ILE A 269 -2.09 -14.30 2.77
C ILE A 269 -1.16 -15.44 3.21
N SER A 270 0.14 -15.20 3.40
CA SER A 270 1.06 -16.20 3.99
C SER A 270 0.63 -16.60 5.39
N GLN A 271 0.24 -15.63 6.24
CA GLN A 271 -0.27 -15.93 7.58
C GLN A 271 -1.58 -16.72 7.56
N LEU A 272 -2.45 -16.51 6.55
CA LEU A 272 -3.62 -17.37 6.37
C LEU A 272 -3.22 -18.78 5.94
N PHE A 273 -2.19 -18.90 5.10
CA PHE A 273 -1.67 -20.20 4.67
C PHE A 273 -1.08 -20.98 5.85
N ASP A 274 -0.37 -20.32 6.77
CA ASP A 274 0.08 -20.95 8.03
C ASP A 274 -1.10 -21.54 8.81
N LYS A 275 -2.21 -20.79 8.92
CA LYS A 275 -3.43 -21.26 9.60
C LYS A 275 -4.16 -22.37 8.85
N TYR A 276 -4.10 -22.37 7.53
CA TYR A 276 -4.58 -23.47 6.72
C TYR A 276 -3.75 -24.72 6.96
N VAL A 277 -2.43 -24.63 6.97
CA VAL A 277 -1.54 -25.76 7.29
C VAL A 277 -1.74 -26.27 8.70
N ASP A 278 -1.85 -25.39 9.70
CA ASP A 278 -2.19 -25.74 11.09
C ASP A 278 -3.48 -26.58 11.13
N ALA A 279 -4.50 -26.19 10.37
CA ALA A 279 -5.77 -26.93 10.29
C ALA A 279 -5.57 -28.31 9.65
N LEU A 280 -4.77 -28.43 8.59
CA LEU A 280 -4.46 -29.73 7.98
C LEU A 280 -3.69 -30.63 8.95
N ILE A 281 -2.70 -30.11 9.68
CA ILE A 281 -1.94 -30.86 10.69
C ILE A 281 -2.88 -31.43 11.75
N LYS A 282 -3.85 -30.66 12.24
CA LYS A 282 -4.86 -31.12 13.21
C LYS A 282 -5.74 -32.27 12.68
N THR A 283 -5.91 -32.39 11.36
CA THR A 283 -6.67 -33.51 10.76
C THR A 283 -5.83 -34.79 10.60
N LEU A 284 -4.49 -34.70 10.66
CA LEU A 284 -3.62 -35.87 10.58
C LEU A 284 -3.67 -36.68 11.89
N PRO A 285 -3.46 -38.01 11.85
CA PRO A 285 -3.34 -38.81 13.06
C PRO A 285 -2.18 -38.33 13.94
N GLY A 286 -2.36 -38.35 15.26
CA GLY A 286 -1.32 -37.96 16.23
C GLY A 286 -0.68 -39.19 16.88
N PRO A 287 0.53 -39.06 17.46
CA PRO A 287 1.23 -40.17 18.07
C PRO A 287 0.73 -40.34 19.51
N SER A 288 -0.19 -41.30 19.70
CA SER A 288 -0.85 -41.68 20.97
C SER A 288 -1.86 -40.67 21.53
N GLU A 289 -3.09 -41.16 21.75
CA GLU A 289 -4.13 -40.50 22.54
C GLU A 289 -4.07 -40.90 24.02
N ASP A 290 -2.89 -41.27 24.53
CA ASP A 290 -2.77 -41.85 25.88
C ASP A 290 -2.22 -40.87 26.93
N ASP A 291 -2.00 -39.59 26.59
CA ASP A 291 -1.43 -38.60 27.52
C ASP A 291 -2.25 -37.32 27.72
N ASN A 292 -3.42 -37.19 27.06
CA ASN A 292 -4.32 -36.05 27.30
C ASN A 292 -5.49 -36.42 28.22
N LEU A 293 -5.15 -36.74 29.47
CA LEU A 293 -6.07 -36.51 30.57
C LEU A 293 -6.20 -35.00 30.75
N MET A 294 -7.40 -34.49 30.44
CA MET A 294 -7.89 -33.18 30.89
C MET A 294 -7.32 -31.95 30.18
N GLU A 295 -7.57 -31.78 28.88
CA GLU A 295 -7.74 -30.43 28.32
C GLU A 295 -8.73 -30.50 27.15
N HIS A 296 -9.83 -29.76 27.28
CA HIS A 296 -10.94 -29.54 26.35
C HIS A 296 -10.89 -30.35 25.05
N LYS A 297 -11.76 -31.37 24.96
CA LYS A 297 -12.01 -32.17 23.76
C LYS A 297 -12.54 -31.26 22.63
N GLU A 298 -11.64 -30.58 21.92
CA GLU A 298 -11.93 -29.95 20.63
C GLU A 298 -12.44 -31.09 19.73
N VAL A 299 -13.73 -31.07 19.41
CA VAL A 299 -14.32 -32.08 18.53
C VAL A 299 -13.74 -31.82 17.15
N ILE A 300 -12.69 -32.56 16.79
CA ILE A 300 -12.10 -32.50 15.44
C ILE A 300 -13.13 -33.10 14.47
N PRO A 301 -13.71 -32.32 13.53
CA PRO A 301 -14.84 -32.80 12.73
C PRO A 301 -14.44 -33.83 11.66
N PHE A 302 -13.16 -33.88 11.28
CA PHE A 302 -12.61 -34.80 10.28
C PHE A 302 -11.19 -35.25 10.65
N ARG A 303 -10.92 -36.55 10.53
CA ARG A 303 -9.59 -37.15 10.75
C ARG A 303 -9.19 -37.97 9.53
N ALA A 304 -8.00 -37.72 8.97
CA ALA A 304 -7.46 -38.44 7.82
C ALA A 304 -6.84 -39.78 8.26
N GLU A 305 -7.67 -40.81 8.41
CA GLU A 305 -7.25 -42.10 8.96
C GLU A 305 -6.49 -42.98 7.96
N THR A 306 -6.72 -42.79 6.66
CA THR A 306 -6.10 -43.60 5.60
C THR A 306 -4.89 -42.91 4.98
N ASP A 307 -3.90 -43.69 4.53
CA ASP A 307 -2.72 -43.17 3.82
C ASP A 307 -3.12 -42.35 2.58
N ALA A 308 -4.17 -42.78 1.86
CA ALA A 308 -4.70 -42.06 0.70
C ALA A 308 -5.24 -40.67 1.08
N GLN A 309 -5.97 -40.56 2.20
CA GLN A 309 -6.48 -39.28 2.69
C GLN A 309 -5.36 -38.35 3.15
N GLN A 310 -4.36 -38.87 3.85
CA GLN A 310 -3.22 -38.08 4.30
C GLN A 310 -2.36 -37.59 3.13
N LEU A 311 -2.11 -38.44 2.14
CA LEU A 311 -1.43 -38.05 0.90
C LEU A 311 -2.24 -37.05 0.08
N ALA A 312 -3.57 -37.15 0.10
CA ALA A 312 -4.44 -36.17 -0.55
C ALA A 312 -4.40 -34.79 0.11
N LEU A 313 -4.38 -34.70 1.46
CA LEU A 313 -4.16 -33.44 2.20
C LEU A 313 -2.82 -32.82 1.83
N LEU A 314 -1.76 -33.63 1.83
CA LEU A 314 -0.41 -33.19 1.50
C LEU A 314 -0.36 -32.68 0.05
N GLY A 315 -0.81 -33.47 -0.91
CA GLY A 315 -0.87 -33.11 -2.33
C GLY A 315 -1.68 -31.84 -2.58
N SER A 316 -2.84 -31.71 -1.94
CA SER A 316 -3.68 -30.51 -1.99
C SER A 316 -2.93 -29.27 -1.50
N ALA A 317 -2.26 -29.35 -0.34
CA ALA A 317 -1.48 -28.24 0.20
C ALA A 317 -0.32 -27.82 -0.72
N PHE A 318 0.39 -28.80 -1.30
CA PHE A 318 1.46 -28.53 -2.27
C PHE A 318 0.92 -27.86 -3.53
N THR A 319 -0.19 -28.35 -4.09
CA THR A 319 -0.84 -27.74 -5.26
C THR A 319 -1.34 -26.32 -4.97
N VAL A 320 -1.88 -26.09 -3.77
CA VAL A 320 -2.25 -24.74 -3.32
C VAL A 320 -1.02 -23.82 -3.33
N ALA A 321 0.09 -24.21 -2.71
CA ALA A 321 1.25 -23.36 -2.54
C ALA A 321 2.06 -23.14 -3.83
N ASP A 322 2.22 -24.17 -4.67
CA ASP A 322 3.11 -24.11 -5.83
C ASP A 322 2.40 -23.58 -7.09
N GLU A 323 1.11 -23.90 -7.26
CA GLU A 323 0.35 -23.58 -8.46
C GLU A 323 -0.76 -22.54 -8.19
N LEU A 324 -1.73 -22.87 -7.33
CA LEU A 324 -2.99 -22.14 -7.27
C LEU A 324 -2.88 -20.77 -6.60
N LEU A 325 -2.19 -20.70 -5.46
CA LEU A 325 -2.00 -19.45 -4.74
C LEU A 325 -1.13 -18.50 -5.57
N PRO A 326 0.02 -18.93 -6.14
CA PRO A 326 0.77 -18.10 -7.08
C PRO A 326 -0.07 -17.62 -8.28
N MET A 327 -0.96 -18.45 -8.81
CA MET A 327 -1.88 -18.02 -9.86
C MET A 327 -2.83 -16.91 -9.37
N ALA A 328 -3.43 -17.09 -8.19
CA ALA A 328 -4.41 -16.16 -7.62
C ALA A 328 -3.81 -14.80 -7.29
N VAL A 329 -2.62 -14.76 -6.69
CA VAL A 329 -1.95 -13.52 -6.30
C VAL A 329 -1.11 -12.88 -7.41
N SER A 330 -1.09 -13.45 -8.62
CA SER A 330 -0.29 -12.98 -9.77
C SER A 330 -0.39 -11.50 -10.08
N ARG A 331 -1.58 -10.91 -9.92
CA ARG A 331 -1.82 -9.48 -10.13
C ARG A 331 -1.06 -8.57 -9.15
N ILE A 332 -0.61 -9.11 -8.01
CA ILE A 332 0.08 -8.35 -6.97
C ILE A 332 1.53 -8.03 -7.35
N TRP A 333 2.26 -8.97 -7.97
CA TRP A 333 3.64 -8.73 -8.42
C TRP A 333 3.78 -8.45 -9.92
N SER A 334 2.79 -8.83 -10.73
CA SER A 334 2.85 -8.65 -12.20
C SER A 334 2.52 -7.23 -12.65
N THR A 335 2.57 -6.23 -11.75
CA THR A 335 2.12 -4.87 -12.05
C THR A 335 2.99 -4.26 -13.15
N PRO A 336 2.45 -3.95 -14.34
CA PRO A 336 3.19 -3.21 -15.35
C PRO A 336 3.26 -1.74 -14.90
N ASN A 337 4.45 -1.17 -14.91
CA ASN A 337 4.62 0.29 -14.85
C ASN A 337 4.04 0.92 -16.14
N GLU A 338 2.73 1.09 -16.21
CA GLU A 338 2.09 1.99 -17.19
C GLU A 338 2.11 3.42 -16.65
N SER A 339 3.30 3.99 -16.57
CA SER A 339 3.51 5.44 -16.64
C SER A 339 4.73 5.70 -17.52
N LYS A 340 4.55 5.52 -18.83
CA LYS A 340 5.49 6.09 -19.80
C LYS A 340 5.28 7.60 -19.86
N GLU A 341 5.95 8.34 -18.98
CA GLU A 341 6.47 9.64 -19.37
C GLU A 341 7.91 9.45 -19.88
N PRO A 342 8.23 9.87 -21.11
CA PRO A 342 9.60 9.80 -21.62
C PRO A 342 10.41 10.93 -20.95
N GLY A 343 11.01 10.66 -19.79
CA GLY A 343 11.87 11.67 -19.15
C GLY A 343 12.50 11.34 -17.79
N SER A 344 12.00 10.35 -17.02
CA SER A 344 12.59 10.04 -15.71
C SER A 344 13.53 8.83 -15.75
N GLY A 345 14.69 8.96 -15.10
CA GLY A 345 15.86 8.10 -15.23
C GLY A 345 15.62 6.60 -15.00
N ALA A 346 16.33 5.79 -15.79
CA ALA A 346 16.26 4.33 -15.82
C ALA A 346 16.63 3.61 -14.50
N THR A 347 17.10 4.32 -13.48
CA THR A 347 17.61 3.73 -12.23
C THR A 347 16.53 3.34 -11.24
N GLU A 348 15.40 4.05 -11.17
CA GLU A 348 14.34 3.74 -10.18
C GLU A 348 13.51 2.49 -10.58
N ASN A 349 13.28 2.29 -11.88
CA ASN A 349 12.50 1.14 -12.39
C ASN A 349 13.24 -0.20 -12.25
N ILE A 350 14.58 -0.20 -12.30
CA ILE A 350 15.38 -1.41 -12.09
C ILE A 350 15.33 -1.80 -10.60
N VAL A 351 15.43 -0.83 -9.69
CA VAL A 351 15.38 -1.07 -8.24
C VAL A 351 14.01 -1.59 -7.80
N SER A 352 12.90 -1.03 -8.30
CA SER A 352 11.55 -1.50 -7.95
C SER A 352 11.24 -2.90 -8.49
N THR A 353 11.67 -3.20 -9.73
CA THR A 353 11.51 -4.54 -10.33
C THR A 353 12.32 -5.61 -9.59
N VAL A 354 13.54 -5.27 -9.16
CA VAL A 354 14.38 -6.15 -8.35
C VAL A 354 13.78 -6.35 -6.95
N SER A 355 13.27 -5.29 -6.30
CA SER A 355 12.59 -5.38 -5.00
C SER A 355 11.38 -6.31 -5.04
N ASN A 356 10.50 -6.14 -6.03
CA ASN A 356 9.31 -7.00 -6.20
C ASN A 356 9.68 -8.47 -6.43
N THR A 357 10.79 -8.73 -7.14
CA THR A 357 11.28 -10.08 -7.39
C THR A 357 11.85 -10.73 -6.12
N ILE A 358 12.51 -9.96 -5.26
CA ILE A 358 13.03 -10.44 -3.96
C ILE A 358 11.86 -10.74 -3.03
N GLU A 359 10.91 -9.82 -2.89
CA GLU A 359 9.71 -10.00 -2.06
C GLU A 359 8.91 -11.23 -2.47
N PHE A 360 8.74 -11.49 -3.78
CA PHE A 360 8.06 -12.69 -4.25
C PHE A 360 8.81 -13.99 -3.89
N LYS A 361 10.14 -13.98 -3.98
CA LYS A 361 10.95 -15.15 -3.59
C LYS A 361 10.86 -15.41 -2.09
N ASP A 362 10.90 -14.38 -1.27
CA ASP A 362 10.77 -14.50 0.18
C ASP A 362 9.36 -14.96 0.58
N TRP A 363 8.34 -14.46 -0.11
CA TRP A 363 6.97 -14.95 0.03
C TRP A 363 6.84 -16.44 -0.31
N ARG A 364 7.45 -16.91 -1.42
CA ARG A 364 7.49 -18.34 -1.76
C ARG A 364 8.24 -19.17 -0.72
N ARG A 365 9.35 -18.66 -0.16
CA ARG A 365 10.10 -19.33 0.91
C ARG A 365 9.25 -19.49 2.17
N HIS A 366 8.43 -18.49 2.52
CA HIS A 366 7.48 -18.59 3.62
C HIS A 366 6.53 -19.76 3.38
N LEU A 367 5.84 -19.81 2.23
CA LEU A 367 4.91 -20.91 1.93
C LEU A 367 5.59 -22.28 1.99
N GLN A 368 6.81 -22.37 1.48
CA GLN A 368 7.60 -23.61 1.52
C GLN A 368 7.91 -24.03 2.96
N HIS A 369 8.23 -23.08 3.85
CA HIS A 369 8.46 -23.38 5.25
C HIS A 369 7.22 -23.98 5.91
N SER A 370 6.03 -23.41 5.70
CA SER A 370 4.79 -23.97 6.27
C SER A 370 4.50 -25.35 5.69
N LEU A 371 4.77 -25.59 4.40
CA LEU A 371 4.67 -26.93 3.81
C LEU A 371 5.66 -27.94 4.40
N ASP A 372 6.88 -27.51 4.69
CA ASP A 372 7.89 -28.36 5.31
C ASP A 372 7.43 -28.79 6.72
N GLU A 373 6.73 -27.93 7.48
CA GLU A 373 6.13 -28.31 8.77
C GLU A 373 5.05 -29.39 8.62
N LEU A 374 4.18 -29.27 7.62
CA LEU A 374 3.18 -30.30 7.31
C LEU A 374 3.83 -31.63 6.92
N ARG A 375 4.87 -31.57 6.07
CA ARG A 375 5.63 -32.76 5.64
C ARG A 375 6.31 -33.41 6.83
N ASP A 376 6.95 -32.63 7.69
CA ASP A 376 7.64 -33.13 8.88
C ASP A 376 6.66 -33.83 9.83
N HIS A 377 5.45 -33.27 10.03
CA HIS A 377 4.41 -33.92 10.82
C HIS A 377 3.98 -35.25 10.19
N PHE A 378 3.68 -35.26 8.88
CA PHE A 378 3.32 -36.47 8.15
C PHE A 378 4.42 -37.54 8.22
N CYS A 379 5.68 -37.18 7.94
CA CYS A 379 6.81 -38.10 7.97
C CYS A 379 7.03 -38.68 9.37
N ARG A 380 6.94 -37.87 10.42
CA ARG A 380 7.04 -38.36 11.81
C ARG A 380 5.95 -39.37 12.11
N GLN A 381 4.70 -39.09 11.73
CA GLN A 381 3.58 -40.04 11.93
C GLN A 381 3.76 -41.32 11.13
N TYR A 382 4.16 -41.19 9.86
CA TYR A 382 4.39 -42.33 8.99
C TYR A 382 5.48 -43.24 9.56
N VAL A 383 6.62 -42.67 9.95
CA VAL A 383 7.72 -43.41 10.59
C VAL A 383 7.26 -44.06 11.89
N LEU A 384 6.50 -43.37 12.74
CA LEU A 384 5.97 -43.95 13.98
C LEU A 384 5.01 -45.12 13.71
N ASN A 385 4.06 -44.98 12.78
CA ASN A 385 3.14 -46.05 12.36
C ASN A 385 3.86 -47.21 11.66
N PHE A 386 5.04 -46.95 11.10
CA PHE A 386 5.86 -47.98 10.48
C PHE A 386 6.65 -48.77 11.53
N ILE A 387 7.20 -48.10 12.54
CA ILE A 387 7.97 -48.69 13.63
C ILE A 387 7.07 -49.41 14.65
N TYR A 388 5.88 -48.88 14.92
CA TYR A 388 4.95 -49.40 15.92
C TYR A 388 3.64 -49.86 15.25
N SER A 389 3.09 -50.99 15.71
CA SER A 389 1.74 -51.37 15.33
C SER A 389 0.71 -50.49 16.05
N ARG A 390 -0.53 -50.46 15.54
CA ARG A 390 -1.67 -49.79 16.22
C ARG A 390 -1.93 -50.29 17.66
N GLU A 391 -1.38 -51.44 18.02
CA GLU A 391 -1.46 -52.05 19.37
C GLU A 391 -0.26 -51.70 20.25
N GLY A 392 0.61 -50.77 19.83
CA GLY A 392 1.80 -50.36 20.57
C GLY A 392 2.96 -51.36 20.53
N LYS A 393 2.85 -52.44 19.74
CA LYS A 393 3.93 -53.43 19.61
C LYS A 393 4.97 -52.93 18.60
N THR A 394 6.25 -53.04 18.93
CA THR A 394 7.33 -52.74 17.99
C THR A 394 7.27 -53.70 16.80
N ARG A 395 7.09 -53.15 15.59
CA ARG A 395 7.25 -53.88 14.32
C ARG A 395 8.72 -54.12 13.99
N LEU A 396 9.62 -53.37 14.60
CA LEU A 396 11.07 -53.60 14.62
C LEU A 396 11.43 -54.48 15.84
N ASP A 397 11.78 -55.74 15.60
CA ASP A 397 12.35 -56.64 16.61
C ASP A 397 13.72 -57.15 16.16
N ALA A 398 14.72 -57.11 17.06
CA ALA A 398 16.05 -57.68 16.81
C ALA A 398 15.98 -59.16 16.43
N ARG A 399 14.94 -59.88 16.89
CA ARG A 399 14.69 -61.28 16.52
C ARG A 399 14.39 -61.46 15.04
N MET A 400 13.87 -60.45 14.33
CA MET A 400 13.63 -60.54 12.87
C MET A 400 14.92 -60.79 12.07
N TYR A 401 16.05 -60.25 12.55
CA TYR A 401 17.37 -60.47 11.95
C TYR A 401 18.01 -61.80 12.35
N LEU A 402 17.49 -62.45 13.40
CA LEU A 402 18.04 -63.69 13.96
C LEU A 402 17.24 -64.95 13.58
N THR A 403 15.92 -64.85 13.40
CA THR A 403 15.05 -66.03 13.25
C THR A 403 14.56 -66.31 11.83
N GLY A 404 14.83 -65.44 10.86
CA GLY A 404 14.54 -65.67 9.43
C GLY A 404 13.10 -66.03 9.07
N LYS A 405 12.13 -65.73 9.95
CA LYS A 405 10.70 -66.05 9.80
C LYS A 405 9.84 -64.79 9.84
N GLY A 406 10.19 -63.81 9.02
CA GLY A 406 9.28 -62.71 8.68
C GLY A 406 8.72 -62.97 7.29
N GLU A 407 7.43 -62.67 7.05
CA GLU A 407 6.75 -62.81 5.74
C GLU A 407 7.43 -62.05 4.60
N HIS A 408 8.44 -61.22 4.91
CA HIS A 408 9.21 -60.40 3.97
C HIS A 408 10.71 -60.75 3.85
N LEU A 409 11.19 -61.85 4.44
CA LEU A 409 12.62 -62.20 4.44
C LEU A 409 12.88 -63.48 3.64
N SER A 410 13.09 -63.35 2.33
CA SER A 410 13.78 -64.39 1.55
C SER A 410 15.28 -64.31 1.86
N TRP A 411 15.76 -65.14 2.79
CA TRP A 411 17.19 -65.22 3.15
C TRP A 411 18.11 -65.64 1.99
N ASP A 412 17.54 -66.16 0.90
CA ASP A 412 18.29 -66.60 -0.30
C ASP A 412 18.86 -65.44 -1.14
N SER A 413 18.48 -64.17 -0.85
CA SER A 413 18.84 -63.00 -1.66
C SER A 413 19.90 -62.07 -1.03
N GLY A 414 20.46 -62.44 0.13
CA GLY A 414 21.38 -61.61 0.91
C GLY A 414 20.67 -60.78 2.01
N PRO A 415 21.34 -60.48 3.14
CA PRO A 415 20.72 -59.80 4.27
C PRO A 415 20.58 -58.31 3.97
N PHE A 416 19.47 -57.94 3.34
CA PHE A 416 19.07 -56.53 3.28
C PHE A 416 18.47 -56.12 4.62
N PRO A 417 18.69 -54.85 5.07
CA PRO A 417 18.02 -54.32 6.24
C PRO A 417 16.50 -54.46 6.07
N SER A 418 15.76 -54.64 7.16
CA SER A 418 14.30 -54.68 7.09
C SER A 418 13.76 -53.40 6.43
N LEU A 419 12.62 -53.46 5.72
CA LEU A 419 11.98 -52.27 5.14
C LEU A 419 11.86 -51.12 6.16
N PRO A 420 11.47 -51.35 7.44
CA PRO A 420 11.64 -50.41 8.56
C PRO A 420 12.98 -49.69 8.64
N PHE A 421 14.06 -50.43 8.56
CA PHE A 421 15.42 -49.88 8.67
C PHE A 421 15.86 -49.13 7.41
N GLN A 422 15.42 -49.56 6.23
CA GLN A 422 15.71 -48.86 4.97
C GLN A 422 15.03 -47.49 4.94
N VAL A 423 13.75 -47.42 5.31
CA VAL A 423 12.98 -46.17 5.29
C VAL A 423 13.54 -45.14 6.29
N ILE A 424 13.99 -45.56 7.49
CA ILE A 424 14.62 -44.67 8.49
C ILE A 424 15.94 -44.06 7.98
N HIS A 425 16.65 -44.73 7.07
CA HIS A 425 17.97 -44.30 6.61
C HIS A 425 17.92 -43.54 5.26
N PHE A 426 16.80 -43.58 4.54
CA PHE A 426 16.65 -43.01 3.18
C PHE A 426 15.54 -41.96 3.03
N LEU A 427 14.68 -41.75 4.03
CA LEU A 427 13.93 -40.51 4.23
C LEU A 427 14.77 -39.54 5.05
#